data_AF-A0A5D2URI1-F1
#
_entry.id   AF-A0A5D2URI1-F1
#
_cell.length_a   1.000
_cell.length_b   1.000
_cell.length_c   1.000
_cell.angle_alpha   90.00
_cell.angle_beta   90.00
_cell.angle_gamma   90.00
#
_symmetry.space_group_name_H-M   'P 1'
#
loop_
_entity.id
_entity.type
_entity.pdbx_description
1 polymer ?
#
loop_
_entity_poly.entity_id
_entity_poly.type
_entity_poly.pdbx_seq_one_letter_code
_entity_poly.pdbx_strand_id
1 'polypeptide(L)'
;MKFLCSAWPDQLEIQKVYLLNRDKTIINPYMGRDLRRKKNRKLQRTLDDYLEERGVNNELCVFLHEYMMNKDRIELIQWLGNVKSIVQK
;
A
#
# COMPACT_ATOMS: atom_id res chain seq x y z
N MET A 1 -9.95 -2.82 10.89
CA MET A 1 -8.93 -3.71 10.28
C MET A 1 -8.06 -2.86 9.37
N LYS A 2 -6.75 -3.12 9.31
CA LYS A 2 -5.81 -2.44 8.40
C LYS A 2 -5.06 -3.49 7.61
N PHE A 3 -4.88 -3.23 6.33
CA PHE A 3 -4.08 -4.05 5.42
C PHE A 3 -2.83 -3.27 5.05
N LEU A 4 -1.69 -3.94 5.12
CA LEU A 4 -0.45 -3.46 4.54
C LEU A 4 -0.27 -4.21 3.22
N CYS A 5 -0.40 -3.51 2.11
CA CYS A 5 -0.29 -4.09 0.78
C CYS A 5 0.85 -3.44 0.02
N SER A 6 1.50 -4.23 -0.83
CA SER A 6 2.35 -3.73 -1.91
C SER A 6 1.54 -3.73 -3.19
N ALA A 7 1.39 -2.55 -3.78
CA ALA A 7 0.92 -2.43 -5.16
C ALA A 7 2.14 -2.59 -6.07
N TRP A 8 2.19 -3.68 -6.82
CA TRP A 8 3.07 -3.85 -7.97
C TRP A 8 2.30 -3.48 -9.25
N PRO A 9 2.98 -3.21 -10.37
CA PRO A 9 2.32 -2.74 -11.60
C PRO A 9 1.26 -3.70 -12.14
N ASP A 10 1.46 -4.99 -11.86
CA ASP A 10 0.66 -6.11 -12.36
C ASP A 10 -0.15 -6.81 -11.26
N GLN A 11 0.16 -6.57 -9.98
CA GLN A 11 -0.45 -7.32 -8.87
C GLN A 11 -0.49 -6.54 -7.55
N LEU A 12 -1.61 -6.66 -6.83
CA LEU A 12 -1.69 -6.33 -5.42
C LEU A 12 -1.24 -7.51 -4.52
N GLU A 13 -0.30 -7.26 -3.61
CA GLU A 13 0.15 -8.25 -2.64
C GLU A 13 -0.14 -7.82 -1.20
N ILE A 14 -0.92 -8.61 -0.46
CA ILE A 14 -1.16 -8.39 0.97
C ILE A 14 0.06 -8.87 1.77
N GLN A 15 0.81 -7.93 2.36
CA GLN A 15 1.95 -8.25 3.22
C GLN A 15 1.51 -8.60 4.65
N LYS A 16 0.67 -7.76 5.25
CA LYS A 16 0.27 -7.89 6.66
C LYS A 16 -1.17 -7.44 6.88
N VAL A 17 -1.82 -8.04 7.86
CA VAL A 17 -3.19 -7.72 8.25
C VAL A 17 -3.22 -7.45 9.74
N TYR A 18 -3.76 -6.30 10.12
CA TYR A 18 -3.86 -5.84 11.49
C TYR A 18 -5.33 -5.71 11.91
N LEU A 19 -5.69 -6.35 13.01
CA LEU A 19 -6.96 -6.09 13.68
C LEU A 19 -6.79 -4.89 14.61
N LEU A 20 -7.77 -3.99 14.60
CA LEU A 20 -7.73 -2.77 15.37
C LEU A 20 -8.72 -2.81 16.54
N ASN A 21 -8.23 -2.34 17.69
CA ASN A 21 -8.91 -1.47 18.65
C ASN A 21 -10.28 -0.90 18.29
N ARG A 22 -11.26 -0.91 19.21
CA ARG A 22 -12.29 0.17 19.23
C ARG A 22 -11.62 1.56 19.27
N ASP A 23 -10.48 1.67 19.95
CA ASP A 23 -9.68 2.90 20.05
C ASP A 23 -8.64 3.07 18.93
N LYS A 24 -8.77 2.32 17.82
CA LYS A 24 -7.83 2.31 16.67
C LYS A 24 -6.37 1.95 17.00
N THR A 25 -6.09 1.48 18.21
CA THR A 25 -4.79 0.96 18.63
C THR A 25 -4.59 -0.48 18.14
N ILE A 26 -3.35 -0.84 17.81
CA ILE A 26 -3.00 -2.19 17.36
C ILE A 26 -2.81 -3.06 18.61
N ILE A 27 -3.78 -3.91 18.91
CA ILE A 27 -3.78 -4.76 20.12
C ILE A 27 -2.80 -5.92 19.99
N ASN A 28 -2.74 -6.45 18.78
CA ASN A 28 -1.96 -7.62 18.47
C ASN A 28 -1.81 -7.59 16.95
N PRO A 29 -0.63 -7.21 16.40
CA PRO A 29 -0.39 -7.51 15.00
C PRO A 29 -0.53 -9.03 14.93
N TYR A 30 -1.54 -9.55 14.24
CA TYR A 30 -1.61 -10.99 14.02
C TYR A 30 -0.45 -11.30 13.08
N MET A 31 0.76 -11.40 13.64
CA MET A 31 1.99 -11.88 13.03
C MET A 31 1.87 -13.40 12.92
N GLY A 32 0.73 -13.88 12.43
CA GLY A 32 0.59 -15.28 12.06
C GLY A 32 1.83 -15.65 11.25
N ARG A 33 2.49 -16.75 11.63
CA ARG A 33 3.69 -17.31 10.97
C ARG A 33 3.63 -16.98 9.49
N ASP A 34 4.47 -16.05 9.03
CA ASP A 34 4.57 -15.50 7.67
C ASP A 34 3.41 -15.96 6.76
N LEU A 35 2.46 -15.07 6.43
CA LEU A 35 1.45 -15.35 5.39
C LEU A 35 2.10 -15.92 4.10
N ARG A 36 3.36 -15.56 3.85
CA ARG A 36 4.24 -16.13 2.81
C ARG A 36 4.65 -17.59 3.05
N ARG A 37 4.96 -18.04 4.28
CA ARG A 37 5.51 -19.38 4.57
C ARG A 37 4.47 -20.48 4.69
N LYS A 38 3.26 -20.18 5.18
CA LYS A 38 2.13 -21.12 5.12
C LYS A 38 1.02 -20.49 4.28
N LYS A 39 1.19 -20.59 2.96
CA LYS A 39 0.24 -20.20 1.92
C LYS A 39 -1.05 -20.99 2.05
N ASN A 40 -1.91 -20.65 3.00
CA ASN A 40 -3.27 -21.17 3.02
C ASN A 40 -4.03 -20.48 1.88
N ARG A 41 -3.94 -21.06 0.67
CA ARG A 41 -4.43 -20.48 -0.59
C ARG A 41 -5.90 -20.04 -0.52
N LYS A 42 -6.71 -20.74 0.29
CA LYS A 42 -8.11 -20.39 0.51
C LYS A 42 -8.26 -19.05 1.25
N LEU A 43 -7.48 -18.83 2.31
CA LEU A 43 -7.54 -17.58 3.07
C LEU A 43 -7.04 -16.38 2.27
N GLN A 44 -5.97 -16.55 1.47
CA GLN A 44 -5.48 -15.48 0.59
C GLN A 44 -6.55 -15.05 -0.40
N ARG A 45 -7.13 -16.01 -1.14
CA ARG A 45 -8.22 -15.72 -2.09
C ARG A 45 -9.37 -14.98 -1.44
N THR A 46 -9.86 -15.43 -0.28
CA THR A 46 -10.96 -14.73 0.40
C THR A 46 -10.60 -13.30 0.84
N LEU A 47 -9.34 -13.05 1.21
CA LEU A 47 -8.89 -11.69 1.54
C LEU A 47 -8.71 -10.82 0.29
N ASP A 48 -8.24 -11.41 -0.81
CA ASP A 48 -8.11 -10.74 -2.10
C ASP A 48 -9.51 -10.36 -2.63
N ASP A 49 -10.46 -11.32 -2.64
CA ASP A 49 -11.88 -11.10 -3.01
C ASP A 49 -12.49 -9.97 -2.16
N TYR A 50 -12.24 -9.97 -0.84
CA TYR A 50 -12.73 -8.93 0.09
C TYR A 50 -12.19 -7.52 -0.21
N LEU A 51 -10.92 -7.43 -0.64
CA LEU A 51 -10.30 -6.17 -1.03
C LEU A 51 -10.79 -5.71 -2.40
N GLU A 52 -10.99 -6.65 -3.32
CA GLU A 52 -11.50 -6.38 -4.66
C GLU A 52 -12.94 -5.83 -4.62
N GLU A 53 -13.82 -6.40 -3.78
CA GLU A 53 -15.17 -5.87 -3.51
C GLU A 53 -15.16 -4.43 -2.95
N ARG A 54 -14.05 -4.01 -2.33
CA ARG A 54 -13.85 -2.64 -1.81
C ARG A 54 -13.20 -1.70 -2.81
N GLY A 55 -12.97 -2.16 -4.04
CA GLY A 55 -12.29 -1.40 -5.09
C GLY A 55 -10.78 -1.34 -4.91
N VAL A 56 -10.20 -2.13 -4.00
CA VAL A 56 -8.75 -2.28 -3.87
C VAL A 56 -8.33 -3.44 -4.77
N ASN A 57 -8.24 -3.16 -6.06
CA ASN A 57 -8.01 -4.14 -7.13
C ASN A 57 -6.76 -3.80 -7.96
N ASN A 58 -6.50 -4.59 -9.00
CA ASN A 58 -5.34 -4.37 -9.88
C ASN A 58 -5.45 -3.05 -10.69
N GLU A 59 -6.66 -2.61 -11.03
CA GLU A 59 -6.87 -1.32 -11.72
C GLU A 59 -6.41 -0.14 -10.84
N LEU A 60 -6.73 -0.18 -9.55
CA LEU A 60 -6.21 0.79 -8.58
C LEU A 60 -4.68 0.73 -8.50
N CYS A 61 -4.07 -0.46 -8.60
CA CYS A 61 -2.61 -0.58 -8.61
C CYS A 61 -1.99 0.13 -9.82
N VAL A 62 -2.54 -0.07 -11.01
CA VAL A 62 -2.10 0.62 -12.23
C VAL A 62 -2.21 2.14 -12.06
N PHE A 63 -3.37 2.62 -11.59
CA PHE A 63 -3.57 4.04 -11.31
C PHE A 63 -2.56 4.59 -10.29
N LEU A 64 -2.32 3.85 -9.19
CA LEU A 64 -1.36 4.25 -8.17
C LEU A 64 0.06 4.35 -8.73
N HIS A 65 0.45 3.44 -9.62
CA HIS A 65 1.76 3.51 -10.27
C HIS A 65 1.91 4.77 -11.14
N GLU A 66 0.93 5.05 -12.00
CA GLU A 66 0.95 6.26 -12.83
C GLU A 66 0.94 7.53 -11.97
N TYR A 67 0.09 7.55 -10.94
CA TYR A 67 -0.01 8.66 -10.01
C TYR A 67 1.30 8.90 -9.26
N MET A 68 1.95 7.84 -8.74
CA MET A 68 3.24 7.95 -8.06
C MET A 68 4.34 8.47 -8.99
N MET A 69 4.39 8.01 -10.24
CA MET A 69 5.34 8.54 -11.23
C MET A 69 5.11 10.02 -11.54
N ASN A 70 3.86 10.46 -11.62
CA ASN A 70 3.55 11.87 -11.86
C ASN A 70 3.88 12.73 -10.62
N LYS A 71 3.53 12.23 -9.44
CA LYS A 71 3.81 12.91 -8.17
C LYS A 71 5.31 13.10 -7.96
N ASP A 72 6.11 12.05 -8.16
CA ASP A 72 7.57 12.10 -8.02
C ASP A 72 8.19 13.19 -8.92
N ARG A 73 7.75 13.28 -10.18
CA ARG A 73 8.19 14.32 -11.11
C ARG A 73 7.83 15.73 -10.62
N ILE A 74 6.59 15.93 -10.17
CA ILE A 74 6.12 17.24 -9.68
C ILE A 74 6.89 17.64 -8.42
N GLU A 75 7.05 16.72 -7.47
CA GLU A 75 7.77 16.97 -6.22
C GLU A 75 9.25 17.27 -6.48
N LEU A 76 9.89 16.58 -7.42
CA LEU A 76 11.27 16.87 -7.81
C LEU A 76 11.42 18.29 -8.38
N ILE A 77 10.52 18.72 -9.27
CA ILE A 77 10.55 20.07 -9.84
C ILE A 77 10.36 21.13 -8.74
N GLN A 78 9.39 20.92 -7.85
CA GLN A 78 9.13 21.81 -6.72
C GLN A 78 10.35 21.88 -5.78
N TRP A 79 10.95 20.74 -5.47
CA TRP A 79 12.14 20.66 -4.64
C TRP A 79 13.33 21.40 -5.25
N LEU A 80 13.59 21.23 -6.55
CA LEU A 80 14.64 21.97 -7.26
C LEU A 80 14.38 23.48 -7.25
N GLY A 81 13.12 23.90 -7.40
CA GLY A 81 12.72 25.30 -7.27
C GLY A 81 13.04 25.86 -5.88
N ASN A 82 12.74 25.10 -4.82
CA ASN A 82 13.08 25.47 -3.45
C ASN A 82 14.59 25.57 -3.24
N VAL A 83 15.37 24.58 -3.70
CA VAL A 83 16.83 24.61 -3.61
C VAL A 83 17.41 25.83 -4.33
N LYS A 84 16.95 26.13 -5.54
CA LYS A 84 17.38 27.32 -6.29
C LYS A 84 17.13 28.61 -5.50
N SER A 85 15.95 28.74 -4.88
CA SER A 85 15.63 29.94 -4.07
C SER A 85 16.49 30.08 -2.81
N ILE A 86 16.96 28.97 -2.25
CA ILE A 86 17.89 28.98 -1.10
C ILE A 86 19.28 29.41 -1.56
N VAL A 87 19.75 28.90 -2.72
CA VAL A 87 21.09 29.22 -3.25
C VAL A 87 21.19 30.66 -3.78
N GLN A 88 20.08 31.24 -4.26
CA GLN A 88 20.04 32.62 -4.75
C GLN A 88 19.82 33.67 -3.65
N LYS A 89 19.63 33.24 -2.39
CA LYS A 89 19.63 34.12 -1.22
C LYS A 89 21.02 34.20 -0.62
#